data_AF-A0A959NZ19-F1
#
_entry.id   AF-A0A959NZ19-F1
#
_cell.length_a   1.000
_cell.length_b   1.000
_cell.length_c   1.000
_cell.angle_alpha   90.00
_cell.angle_beta   90.00
_cell.angle_gamma   90.00
#
_symmetry.space_group_name_H-M   'P 1'
#
loop_
_entity.id
_entity.type
_entity.pdbx_description
1 polymer ?
#
loop_
_entity_poly.entity_id
_entity_poly.type
_entity_poly.pdbx_seq_one_letter_code
_entity_poly.pdbx_strand_id
1 'polypeptide(L)'
;KKFFENVAVQFNMAERLDKHLENLKEIPQHLKRVQINESNEYYLPQVINELKKQYNRDVMLEILKVFEKHWDNGNKWMLHILSKSHLILNHLDQLKNMKHMVQIEISISSIDEKLIRDLEFYTPTIKKRMETINKLATNDIFVRTMAMPFWGDYKEVEAIKKLSFNNGARGFKNKRLNYFDWQQLQALDYNDLINDKVSRVQGRPDNMFEDLNEKSGETLLFKGKPKIVNVSFPHVRKWSTPTILDEKLSLQDQKIIDCGYSQLNKVKWAYIK
;
A
#
# COMPACT_ATOMS: atom_id res chain seq x y z
N LYS A 1 4.25 20.04 10.53
CA LYS A 1 4.16 21.48 10.18
C LYS A 1 3.06 21.65 9.14
N LYS A 2 2.26 22.72 9.19
CA LYS A 2 1.29 23.02 8.11
C LYS A 2 2.05 23.66 6.94
N PHE A 3 1.77 23.20 5.71
CA PHE A 3 2.41 23.70 4.48
C PHE A 3 1.44 24.46 3.58
N PHE A 4 0.16 24.08 3.63
CA PHE A 4 -0.97 24.76 3.03
C PHE A 4 -2.14 24.74 4.02
N GLU A 5 -3.22 25.46 3.74
CA GLU A 5 -4.49 25.23 4.44
C GLU A 5 -4.81 23.72 4.34
N ASN A 6 -4.75 23.04 5.48
CA ASN A 6 -5.04 21.61 5.66
C ASN A 6 -3.95 20.57 5.29
N VAL A 7 -2.74 20.94 4.85
CA VAL A 7 -1.65 19.95 4.62
C VAL A 7 -0.63 19.97 5.74
N ALA A 8 -0.43 18.84 6.42
CA ALA A 8 0.61 18.67 7.42
C ALA A 8 1.61 17.56 7.04
N VAL A 9 2.91 17.83 7.10
CA VAL A 9 3.97 16.81 6.94
C VAL A 9 4.69 16.59 8.26
N GLN A 10 4.94 15.31 8.55
CA GLN A 10 5.71 14.86 9.70
C GLN A 10 7.18 14.66 9.29
N PHE A 11 8.06 15.53 9.79
CA PHE A 11 9.47 15.58 9.42
C PHE A 11 10.36 14.55 10.12
N ASN A 12 9.98 14.09 11.30
CA ASN A 12 10.73 13.14 12.10
C ASN A 12 10.23 11.71 11.90
N MET A 13 9.56 11.42 10.78
CA MET A 13 8.99 10.10 10.53
C MET A 13 10.09 9.02 10.50
N ALA A 14 11.20 9.26 9.81
CA ALA A 14 12.32 8.31 9.75
C ALA A 14 12.89 7.99 11.14
N GLU A 15 13.18 8.99 11.97
CA GLU A 15 13.69 8.78 13.33
C GLU A 15 12.69 8.04 14.22
N ARG A 16 11.41 8.43 14.17
CA ARG A 16 10.35 7.75 14.94
C ARG A 16 10.17 6.31 14.49
N LEU A 17 10.29 6.06 13.19
CA LEU A 17 10.20 4.73 12.61
C LEU A 17 11.39 3.86 13.05
N ASP A 18 12.63 4.35 12.97
CA ASP A 18 13.84 3.64 13.42
C ASP A 18 13.68 3.14 14.87
N LYS A 19 13.29 4.05 15.77
CA LYS A 19 13.00 3.71 17.17
C LYS A 19 11.88 2.68 17.31
N HIS A 20 10.81 2.81 16.52
CA HIS A 20 9.65 1.92 16.60
C HIS A 20 9.97 0.50 16.09
N LEU A 21 10.66 0.39 14.97
CA LEU A 21 11.06 -0.90 14.38
C LEU A 21 12.07 -1.63 15.27
N GLU A 22 12.97 -0.90 15.94
CA GLU A 22 13.89 -1.46 16.93
C GLU A 22 13.15 -1.99 18.15
N ASN A 23 12.21 -1.22 18.70
CA ASN A 23 11.41 -1.64 19.85
C ASN A 23 10.55 -2.89 19.56
N LEU A 24 10.21 -3.12 18.29
CA LEU A 24 9.43 -4.27 17.83
C LEU A 24 10.28 -5.37 17.20
N LYS A 25 11.60 -5.36 17.37
CA LYS A 25 12.48 -6.35 16.73
C LYS A 25 12.23 -7.79 17.17
N GLU A 26 11.69 -8.01 18.37
CA GLU A 26 11.44 -9.36 18.90
C GLU A 26 10.07 -9.94 18.49
N ILE A 27 9.23 -9.20 17.77
CA ILE A 27 7.93 -9.74 17.33
C ILE A 27 8.10 -10.85 16.29
N PRO A 28 7.17 -11.83 16.23
CA PRO A 28 7.19 -12.86 15.20
C PRO A 28 7.33 -12.30 13.77
N GLN A 29 8.15 -12.96 12.95
CA GLN A 29 8.51 -12.49 11.61
C GLN A 29 7.29 -12.19 10.72
N HIS A 30 6.20 -12.96 10.81
CA HIS A 30 4.97 -12.76 10.03
C HIS A 30 4.15 -11.52 10.44
N LEU A 31 4.51 -10.86 11.55
CA LEU A 31 3.92 -9.60 11.98
C LEU A 31 4.76 -8.39 11.53
N LYS A 32 5.97 -8.59 11.00
CA LYS A 32 6.89 -7.52 10.59
C LYS A 32 6.60 -6.99 9.18
N ARG A 33 5.43 -6.37 9.02
CA ARG A 33 5.00 -5.74 7.76
C ARG A 33 4.56 -4.32 8.05
N VAL A 34 5.05 -3.37 7.26
CA VAL A 34 4.64 -1.97 7.36
C VAL A 34 4.09 -1.53 6.02
N GLN A 35 2.92 -0.92 6.06
CA GLN A 35 2.38 -0.19 4.93
C GLN A 35 2.57 1.31 5.17
N ILE A 36 3.08 2.00 4.16
CA ILE A 36 3.16 3.46 4.15
C ILE A 36 2.20 4.01 3.09
N ASN A 37 1.78 5.26 3.27
CA ASN A 37 0.85 5.97 2.40
C ASN A 37 -0.60 5.42 2.42
N GLU A 38 -1.06 4.82 3.52
CA GLU A 38 -2.45 4.35 3.63
C GLU A 38 -3.47 5.50 3.56
N SER A 39 -3.17 6.59 4.27
CA SER A 39 -4.02 7.76 4.44
C SER A 39 -3.31 9.07 4.11
N ASN A 40 -2.11 8.98 3.55
CA ASN A 40 -1.26 10.11 3.18
C ASN A 40 -0.51 9.78 1.88
N GLU A 41 0.09 10.78 1.24
CA GLU A 41 0.87 10.59 0.02
C GLU A 41 2.14 11.43 0.12
N TYR A 42 3.27 10.78 0.41
CA TYR A 42 4.57 11.46 0.49
C TYR A 42 5.15 11.80 -0.89
N TYR A 43 4.63 11.20 -1.97
CA TYR A 43 5.02 11.52 -3.35
C TYR A 43 4.20 12.64 -3.97
N LEU A 44 3.57 13.49 -3.16
CA LEU A 44 2.96 14.73 -3.63
C LEU A 44 4.06 15.70 -4.11
N PRO A 45 3.97 16.24 -5.34
CA PRO A 45 4.98 17.15 -5.89
C PRO A 45 5.27 18.35 -4.98
N GLN A 46 4.22 18.91 -4.36
CA GLN A 46 4.33 20.05 -3.46
C GLN A 46 5.13 19.69 -2.22
N VAL A 47 4.87 18.53 -1.60
CA VAL A 47 5.59 18.04 -0.42
C VAL A 47 7.07 17.83 -0.74
N ILE A 48 7.38 17.15 -1.86
CA ILE A 48 8.77 16.91 -2.28
C ILE A 48 9.51 18.23 -2.53
N ASN A 49 8.91 19.13 -3.32
CA ASN A 49 9.54 20.40 -3.68
C ASN A 49 9.82 21.28 -2.47
N GLU A 50 8.87 21.33 -1.55
CA GLU A 50 8.95 22.15 -0.35
C GLU A 50 9.99 21.60 0.65
N LEU A 51 10.01 20.29 0.88
CA LEU A 51 11.02 19.63 1.71
C LEU A 51 12.43 19.87 1.15
N LYS A 52 12.59 19.76 -0.16
CA LYS A 52 13.87 20.01 -0.84
C LYS A 52 14.29 21.47 -0.79
N LYS A 53 13.40 22.41 -1.11
CA LYS A 53 13.73 23.84 -1.17
C LYS A 53 14.00 24.47 0.19
N GLN A 54 13.16 24.18 1.18
CA GLN A 54 13.26 24.85 2.48
C GLN A 54 14.17 24.14 3.47
N TYR A 55 14.31 22.81 3.36
CA TYR A 55 15.02 22.01 4.36
C TYR A 55 16.14 21.19 3.76
N ASN A 56 16.29 21.15 2.42
CA ASN A 56 17.24 20.29 1.72
C ASN A 56 17.14 18.82 2.16
N ARG A 57 15.92 18.33 2.36
CA ARG A 57 15.64 16.97 2.84
C ARG A 57 14.77 16.18 1.87
N ASP A 58 14.96 14.87 1.92
CA ASP A 58 14.11 13.89 1.24
C ASP A 58 13.63 12.86 2.27
N VAL A 59 12.45 13.12 2.86
CA VAL A 59 11.90 12.30 3.94
C VAL A 59 11.57 10.88 3.47
N MET A 60 11.21 10.69 2.20
CA MET A 60 10.96 9.34 1.68
C MET A 60 12.25 8.55 1.55
N LEU A 61 13.31 9.15 1.03
CA LEU A 61 14.63 8.51 1.01
C LEU A 61 15.11 8.15 2.41
N GLU A 62 14.91 9.04 3.40
CA GLU A 62 15.25 8.77 4.79
C GLU A 62 14.46 7.58 5.37
N ILE A 63 13.15 7.47 5.10
CA ILE A 63 12.33 6.33 5.49
C ILE A 63 12.84 5.03 4.86
N LEU A 64 13.13 5.05 3.54
CA LEU A 64 13.66 3.88 2.83
C LEU A 64 14.99 3.41 3.44
N LYS A 65 15.89 4.32 3.76
CA LYS A 65 17.18 4.01 4.39
C LYS A 65 17.04 3.41 5.79
N VAL A 66 16.03 3.80 6.56
CA VAL A 66 15.72 3.17 7.86
C VAL A 66 15.36 1.70 7.68
N PHE A 67 14.49 1.40 6.72
CA PHE A 67 14.12 0.01 6.42
C PHE A 67 15.30 -0.83 5.93
N GLU A 68 16.11 -0.30 5.00
CA GLU A 68 17.33 -0.97 4.51
C GLU A 68 18.30 -1.26 5.66
N LYS A 69 18.60 -0.26 6.50
CA LYS A 69 19.42 -0.43 7.72
C LYS A 69 18.91 -1.56 8.62
N HIS A 70 17.61 -1.61 8.90
CA HIS A 70 17.06 -2.67 9.74
C HIS A 70 17.17 -4.05 9.09
N TRP A 71 16.94 -4.13 7.78
CA TRP A 71 17.06 -5.38 7.04
C TRP A 71 18.49 -5.92 7.08
N ASP A 72 19.48 -5.07 6.82
CA ASP A 72 20.91 -5.42 6.82
C ASP A 72 21.38 -5.89 8.21
N ASN A 73 20.81 -5.32 9.28
CA ASN A 73 21.06 -5.72 10.66
C ASN A 73 20.26 -6.96 11.10
N GLY A 74 19.55 -7.63 10.18
CA GLY A 74 18.78 -8.84 10.47
C GLY A 74 17.38 -8.61 11.08
N ASN A 75 17.01 -7.36 11.37
CA ASN A 75 15.64 -6.99 11.76
C ASN A 75 14.78 -6.84 10.50
N LYS A 76 14.41 -7.96 9.88
CA LYS A 76 13.78 -7.99 8.56
C LYS A 76 12.32 -7.52 8.62
N TRP A 77 12.02 -6.40 7.95
CA TRP A 77 10.68 -5.88 7.76
C TRP A 77 10.29 -5.93 6.28
N MET A 78 9.03 -6.26 6.01
CA MET A 78 8.49 -6.08 4.66
C MET A 78 7.86 -4.69 4.55
N LEU A 79 8.27 -3.93 3.54
CA LEU A 79 7.73 -2.62 3.25
C LEU A 79 6.74 -2.68 2.10
N HIS A 80 5.54 -2.17 2.32
CA HIS A 80 4.51 -2.00 1.32
C HIS A 80 4.22 -0.51 1.11
N ILE A 81 4.44 0.01 -0.10
CA ILE A 81 4.27 1.42 -0.42
C ILE A 81 3.08 1.58 -1.34
N LEU A 82 2.02 2.24 -0.85
CA LEU A 82 0.88 2.63 -1.67
C LEU A 82 1.18 3.97 -2.37
N SER A 83 0.88 4.11 -3.65
CA SER A 83 0.96 5.42 -4.31
C SER A 83 0.07 5.52 -5.55
N LYS A 84 -0.29 6.75 -5.92
CA LYS A 84 -0.80 7.08 -7.27
C LYS A 84 0.23 7.84 -8.11
N SER A 85 1.35 8.22 -7.52
CA SER A 85 2.32 9.15 -8.09
C SER A 85 3.44 8.44 -8.85
N HIS A 86 3.79 8.99 -10.02
CA HIS A 86 4.98 8.55 -10.76
C HIS A 86 6.29 9.05 -10.14
N LEU A 87 6.22 9.98 -9.18
CA LEU A 87 7.40 10.52 -8.48
C LEU A 87 8.06 9.51 -7.55
N ILE A 88 7.44 8.35 -7.32
CA ILE A 88 8.11 7.22 -6.69
C ILE A 88 9.40 6.81 -7.42
N LEU A 89 9.45 7.04 -8.73
CA LEU A 89 10.63 6.79 -9.57
C LEU A 89 11.83 7.67 -9.22
N ASN A 90 11.65 8.77 -8.47
CA ASN A 90 12.77 9.57 -7.95
C ASN A 90 13.68 8.73 -7.04
N HIS A 91 13.17 7.63 -6.49
CA HIS A 91 13.88 6.73 -5.58
C HIS A 91 14.16 5.37 -6.22
N LEU A 92 14.09 5.26 -7.55
CA LEU A 92 14.19 3.99 -8.25
C LEU A 92 15.47 3.22 -7.88
N ASP A 93 16.61 3.88 -7.78
CA ASP A 93 17.88 3.21 -7.44
C ASP A 93 17.88 2.66 -6.01
N GLN A 94 17.33 3.41 -5.04
CA GLN A 94 17.14 2.90 -3.68
C GLN A 94 16.17 1.71 -3.65
N LEU A 95 15.06 1.81 -4.38
CA LEU A 95 14.08 0.72 -4.47
C LEU A 95 14.64 -0.55 -5.12
N LYS A 96 15.58 -0.41 -6.07
CA LYS A 96 16.30 -1.56 -6.65
C LYS A 96 17.12 -2.30 -5.60
N ASN A 97 17.85 -1.59 -4.75
CA ASN A 97 18.63 -2.20 -3.67
C ASN A 97 17.72 -2.95 -2.69
N MET A 98 16.53 -2.40 -2.45
CA MET A 98 15.53 -2.94 -1.54
C MET A 98 14.52 -3.90 -2.20
N LYS A 99 14.71 -4.31 -3.46
CA LYS A 99 13.70 -5.07 -4.24
C LYS A 99 13.24 -6.37 -3.58
N HIS A 100 14.08 -6.94 -2.71
CA HIS A 100 13.80 -8.15 -1.95
C HIS A 100 12.91 -7.92 -0.72
N MET A 101 12.67 -6.67 -0.32
CA MET A 101 11.92 -6.30 0.89
C MET A 101 10.84 -5.23 0.64
N VAL A 102 10.66 -4.79 -0.60
CA VAL A 102 9.67 -3.76 -0.97
C VAL A 102 8.64 -4.27 -1.96
N GLN A 103 7.38 -3.91 -1.71
CA GLN A 103 6.28 -3.99 -2.65
C GLN A 103 5.74 -2.60 -2.92
N ILE A 104 5.51 -2.30 -4.19
CA ILE A 104 4.86 -1.06 -4.60
C ILE A 104 3.45 -1.38 -5.06
N GLU A 105 2.45 -0.73 -4.47
CA GLU A 105 1.06 -0.82 -4.92
C GLU A 105 0.64 0.49 -5.58
N ILE A 106 0.33 0.41 -6.86
CA ILE A 106 -0.16 1.55 -7.64
C ILE A 106 -1.69 1.48 -7.71
N SER A 107 -2.37 2.50 -7.16
CA SER A 107 -3.83 2.56 -7.22
C SER A 107 -4.32 3.07 -8.58
N ILE A 108 -5.38 2.46 -9.08
CA ILE A 108 -6.06 2.80 -10.33
C ILE A 108 -7.56 2.83 -10.04
N SER A 109 -8.23 3.92 -10.38
CA SER A 109 -9.64 4.10 -10.02
C SER A 109 -10.59 3.76 -11.17
N SER A 110 -10.12 3.95 -12.40
CA SER A 110 -10.81 3.63 -13.64
C SER A 110 -9.78 3.52 -14.79
N ILE A 111 -10.18 3.02 -15.95
CA ILE A 111 -9.43 3.20 -17.20
C ILE A 111 -9.95 4.39 -18.03
N ASP A 112 -11.09 4.97 -17.65
CA ASP A 112 -11.65 6.16 -18.27
C ASP A 112 -10.94 7.40 -17.70
N GLU A 113 -10.12 8.02 -18.54
CA GLU A 113 -9.34 9.19 -18.17
C GLU A 113 -10.23 10.40 -17.84
N LYS A 114 -11.43 10.50 -18.44
CA LYS A 114 -12.38 11.57 -18.10
C LYS A 114 -12.87 11.39 -16.66
N LEU A 115 -13.28 10.18 -16.29
CA LEU A 115 -13.74 9.86 -14.94
C LEU A 115 -12.66 10.12 -13.88
N ILE A 116 -11.40 9.81 -14.19
CA ILE A 116 -10.27 10.10 -13.30
C ILE A 116 -10.08 11.60 -13.11
N ARG A 117 -10.26 12.42 -14.15
CA ARG A 117 -10.11 13.88 -14.03
C ARG A 117 -11.20 14.50 -13.17
N ASP A 118 -12.41 13.95 -13.21
CA ASP A 118 -13.55 14.42 -12.42
C ASP A 118 -13.38 14.11 -10.92
N LEU A 119 -12.60 13.08 -10.56
CA LEU A 119 -12.50 12.58 -9.18
C LEU A 119 -11.11 12.71 -8.55
N GLU A 120 -10.07 12.70 -9.38
CA GLU A 120 -8.67 12.64 -8.96
C GLU A 120 -7.84 13.74 -9.65
N PHE A 121 -8.31 14.99 -9.57
CA PHE A 121 -7.80 16.17 -10.32
C PHE A 121 -6.27 16.23 -10.47
N TYR A 122 -5.54 16.02 -9.37
CA TYR A 122 -4.08 16.19 -9.31
C TYR A 122 -3.28 14.89 -9.51
N THR A 123 -3.93 13.79 -9.87
CA THR A 123 -3.25 12.51 -10.04
C THR A 123 -2.73 12.31 -11.47
N PRO A 124 -1.63 11.53 -11.64
CA PRO A 124 -1.14 11.18 -12.96
C PRO A 124 -2.17 10.41 -13.80
N THR A 125 -2.07 10.55 -15.12
CA THR A 125 -2.88 9.80 -16.09
C THR A 125 -2.67 8.29 -15.97
N ILE A 126 -3.62 7.49 -16.48
CA ILE A 126 -3.44 6.03 -16.53
C ILE A 126 -2.20 5.64 -17.33
N LYS A 127 -1.97 6.31 -18.47
CA LYS A 127 -0.75 6.12 -19.26
C LYS A 127 0.49 6.31 -18.39
N LYS A 128 0.54 7.36 -17.56
CA LYS A 128 1.70 7.65 -16.70
C LYS A 128 1.86 6.63 -15.57
N ARG A 129 0.75 6.12 -15.02
CA ARG A 129 0.77 5.04 -14.02
C ARG A 129 1.28 3.73 -14.64
N MET A 130 0.85 3.41 -15.88
CA MET A 130 1.36 2.24 -16.61
C MET A 130 2.85 2.33 -16.93
N GLU A 131 3.33 3.49 -17.39
CA GLU A 131 4.76 3.75 -17.56
C GLU A 131 5.54 3.56 -16.24
N THR A 132 4.95 3.96 -15.12
CA THR A 132 5.55 3.80 -13.78
C THR A 132 5.62 2.34 -13.38
N ILE A 133 4.53 1.59 -13.54
CA ILE A 133 4.47 0.14 -13.29
C ILE A 133 5.53 -0.57 -14.13
N ASN A 134 5.61 -0.27 -15.43
CA ASN A 134 6.59 -0.87 -16.33
C ASN A 134 8.03 -0.58 -15.91
N LYS A 135 8.35 0.68 -15.57
CA LYS A 135 9.70 1.04 -15.10
C LYS A 135 10.08 0.35 -13.80
N LEU A 136 9.16 0.23 -12.85
CA LEU A 136 9.41 -0.50 -11.60
C LEU A 136 9.61 -2.00 -11.87
N ALA A 137 8.70 -2.61 -12.64
CA ALA A 137 8.69 -4.04 -12.93
C ALA A 137 9.93 -4.50 -13.73
N THR A 138 10.37 -3.70 -14.71
CA THR A 138 11.59 -3.96 -15.50
C THR A 138 12.87 -3.89 -14.65
N ASN A 139 12.81 -3.28 -13.46
CA ASN A 139 13.89 -3.26 -12.48
C ASN A 139 13.68 -4.30 -11.36
N ASP A 140 12.88 -5.35 -11.64
CA ASP A 140 12.55 -6.46 -10.73
C ASP A 140 11.82 -6.08 -9.43
N ILE A 141 11.33 -4.84 -9.32
CA ILE A 141 10.56 -4.42 -8.16
C ILE A 141 9.17 -5.07 -8.27
N PHE A 142 8.70 -5.69 -7.19
CA PHE A 142 7.36 -6.26 -7.17
C PHE A 142 6.34 -5.15 -7.15
N VAL A 143 5.57 -5.05 -8.23
CA VAL A 143 4.46 -4.12 -8.36
C VAL A 143 3.15 -4.87 -8.22
N ARG A 144 2.33 -4.46 -7.26
CA ARG A 144 0.91 -4.77 -7.18
C ARG A 144 0.13 -3.59 -7.75
N THR A 145 -1.05 -3.86 -8.29
CA THR A 145 -2.01 -2.82 -8.65
C THR A 145 -3.27 -3.01 -7.84
N MET A 146 -3.88 -1.90 -7.45
CA MET A 146 -5.15 -1.93 -6.72
C MET A 146 -6.19 -1.10 -7.47
N ALA A 147 -7.30 -1.74 -7.82
CA ALA A 147 -8.49 -1.01 -8.25
C ALA A 147 -9.15 -0.35 -7.03
N MET A 148 -8.83 0.94 -6.77
CA MET A 148 -9.34 1.72 -5.62
C MET A 148 -9.10 3.24 -5.75
N PRO A 149 -10.09 4.10 -5.41
CA PRO A 149 -11.50 3.75 -5.21
C PRO A 149 -12.14 3.27 -6.52
N PHE A 150 -12.83 2.12 -6.49
CA PHE A 150 -13.39 1.52 -7.71
C PHE A 150 -14.92 1.41 -7.63
N TRP A 151 -15.60 1.80 -8.71
CA TRP A 151 -17.07 1.79 -8.84
C TRP A 151 -17.59 0.95 -10.02
N GLY A 152 -16.74 0.67 -11.00
CA GLY A 152 -17.12 0.00 -12.23
C GLY A 152 -17.63 -1.43 -12.06
N ASP A 153 -17.83 -2.08 -13.20
CA ASP A 153 -18.28 -3.47 -13.25
C ASP A 153 -17.09 -4.45 -13.26
N TYR A 154 -17.41 -5.74 -13.36
CA TYR A 154 -16.41 -6.79 -13.43
C TYR A 154 -15.48 -6.62 -14.64
N LYS A 155 -16.03 -6.22 -15.80
CA LYS A 155 -15.26 -6.08 -17.04
C LYS A 155 -14.21 -4.99 -16.92
N GLU A 156 -14.53 -3.89 -16.26
CA GLU A 156 -13.57 -2.82 -16.03
C GLU A 156 -12.47 -3.25 -15.04
N VAL A 157 -12.78 -3.95 -13.95
CA VAL A 157 -11.75 -4.50 -13.04
C VAL A 157 -10.83 -5.47 -13.77
N GLU A 158 -11.41 -6.36 -14.57
CA GLU A 158 -10.66 -7.31 -15.39
C GLU A 158 -9.74 -6.57 -16.39
N ALA A 159 -10.24 -5.51 -17.03
CA ALA A 159 -9.45 -4.68 -17.94
C ALA A 159 -8.30 -3.98 -17.21
N ILE A 160 -8.52 -3.43 -16.01
CA ILE A 160 -7.45 -2.84 -15.18
C ILE A 160 -6.41 -3.90 -14.83
N LYS A 161 -6.84 -5.11 -14.40
CA LYS A 161 -5.93 -6.22 -14.08
C LYS A 161 -5.07 -6.58 -15.29
N LYS A 162 -5.70 -6.82 -16.43
CA LYS A 162 -5.01 -7.18 -17.68
C LYS A 162 -4.02 -6.10 -18.12
N LEU A 163 -4.44 -4.83 -18.09
CA LEU A 163 -3.57 -3.71 -18.46
C LEU A 163 -2.36 -3.61 -17.52
N SER A 164 -2.58 -3.79 -16.22
CA SER A 164 -1.53 -3.76 -15.20
C SER A 164 -0.52 -4.89 -15.39
N PHE A 165 -1.00 -6.10 -15.66
CA PHE A 165 -0.15 -7.28 -15.88
C PHE A 165 0.64 -7.19 -17.18
N ASN A 166 0.03 -6.66 -18.25
CA ASN A 166 0.74 -6.36 -19.50
C ASN A 166 1.88 -5.35 -19.31
N ASN A 167 1.82 -4.51 -18.28
CA ASN A 167 2.88 -3.58 -17.91
C ASN A 167 3.85 -4.16 -16.85
N GLY A 168 3.70 -5.43 -16.46
CA GLY A 168 4.64 -6.13 -15.58
C GLY A 168 4.27 -6.17 -14.10
N ALA A 169 3.08 -5.68 -13.71
CA ALA A 169 2.58 -5.93 -12.36
C ALA A 169 2.43 -7.45 -12.12
N ARG A 170 2.72 -7.89 -10.89
CA ARG A 170 2.71 -9.31 -10.49
C ARG A 170 1.59 -9.65 -9.52
N GLY A 171 0.91 -8.64 -8.99
CA GLY A 171 -0.25 -8.79 -8.14
C GLY A 171 -1.36 -7.82 -8.49
N PHE A 172 -2.58 -8.17 -8.11
CA PHE A 172 -3.77 -7.37 -8.32
C PHE A 172 -4.72 -7.47 -7.12
N LYS A 173 -5.29 -6.35 -6.71
CA LYS A 173 -6.34 -6.28 -5.69
C LYS A 173 -7.46 -5.38 -6.18
N ASN A 174 -8.70 -5.68 -5.80
CA ASN A 174 -9.80 -4.74 -5.97
C ASN A 174 -10.46 -4.43 -4.64
N LYS A 175 -10.81 -3.16 -4.43
CA LYS A 175 -11.59 -2.71 -3.28
C LYS A 175 -12.62 -1.70 -3.77
N ARG A 176 -13.90 -1.96 -3.50
CA ARG A 176 -14.97 -1.07 -3.94
C ARG A 176 -15.05 0.14 -3.01
N LEU A 177 -15.54 1.24 -3.54
CA LEU A 177 -15.84 2.41 -2.72
C LEU A 177 -17.15 2.16 -1.94
N ASN A 178 -17.02 1.85 -0.66
CA ASN A 178 -18.11 1.47 0.24
C ASN A 178 -18.47 2.56 1.27
N TYR A 179 -17.83 3.72 1.22
CA TYR A 179 -18.04 4.81 2.21
C TYR A 179 -18.77 6.03 1.64
N PHE A 180 -18.97 6.09 0.33
CA PHE A 180 -19.53 7.25 -0.35
C PHE A 180 -20.68 6.86 -1.29
N ASP A 181 -21.66 7.75 -1.40
CA ASP A 181 -22.67 7.71 -2.44
C ASP A 181 -22.06 8.30 -3.73
N TRP A 182 -22.08 7.50 -4.81
CA TRP A 182 -21.46 7.90 -6.07
C TRP A 182 -22.24 8.94 -6.86
N GLN A 183 -23.58 8.91 -6.80
CA GLN A 183 -24.39 9.93 -7.45
C GLN A 183 -24.13 11.29 -6.80
N GLN A 184 -23.95 11.29 -5.48
CA GLN A 184 -23.56 12.48 -4.74
C GLN A 184 -22.12 12.90 -5.08
N LEU A 185 -21.16 11.97 -5.12
CA LEU A 185 -19.77 12.28 -5.50
C LEU A 185 -19.65 12.88 -6.91
N GLN A 186 -20.38 12.35 -7.89
CA GLN A 186 -20.39 12.86 -9.26
C GLN A 186 -21.06 14.23 -9.39
N ALA A 187 -21.93 14.59 -8.44
CA ALA A 187 -22.56 15.90 -8.38
C ALA A 187 -21.69 16.96 -7.69
N LEU A 188 -20.59 16.56 -7.03
CA LEU A 188 -19.68 17.50 -6.38
C LEU A 188 -18.84 18.24 -7.40
N ASP A 189 -18.66 19.53 -7.19
CA ASP A 189 -17.65 20.30 -7.90
C ASP A 189 -16.32 20.31 -7.13
N TYR A 190 -15.32 20.96 -7.73
CA TYR A 190 -14.01 21.14 -7.11
C TYR A 190 -14.10 21.82 -5.73
N ASN A 191 -14.96 22.84 -5.58
CA ASN A 191 -15.11 23.58 -4.33
C ASN A 191 -15.72 22.70 -3.23
N ASP A 192 -16.67 21.84 -3.57
CA ASP A 192 -17.28 20.93 -2.61
C ASP A 192 -16.27 19.88 -2.12
N LEU A 193 -15.40 19.38 -3.01
CA LEU A 193 -14.37 18.40 -2.69
C LEU A 193 -13.27 18.98 -1.78
N ILE A 194 -12.78 20.22 -2.04
CA ILE A 194 -11.75 20.84 -1.19
C ILE A 194 -12.28 21.30 0.19
N ASN A 195 -13.59 21.50 0.32
CA ASN A 195 -14.24 21.92 1.56
C ASN A 195 -14.85 20.75 2.36
N ASP A 196 -14.50 19.49 2.01
CA ASP A 196 -15.00 18.25 2.64
C ASP A 196 -16.53 18.20 2.78
N LYS A 197 -17.26 18.73 1.78
CA LYS A 197 -18.74 18.61 1.73
C LYS A 197 -19.21 17.24 1.25
N VAL A 198 -18.35 16.24 1.34
CA VAL A 198 -18.62 14.89 0.85
C VAL A 198 -19.52 14.16 1.82
N SER A 199 -20.71 13.81 1.37
CA SER A 199 -21.67 13.02 2.13
C SER A 199 -21.23 11.55 2.24
N ARG A 200 -21.20 11.03 3.47
CA ARG A 200 -20.76 9.67 3.81
C ARG A 200 -21.92 8.74 4.22
N VAL A 201 -23.11 8.98 3.68
CA VAL A 201 -24.30 8.16 3.92
C VAL A 201 -24.53 7.17 2.78
N GLN A 202 -25.07 5.99 3.11
CA GLN A 202 -25.48 4.93 2.17
C GLN A 202 -24.36 4.38 1.26
N GLY A 203 -23.25 3.96 1.86
CA GLY A 203 -22.24 3.18 1.15
C GLY A 203 -22.77 1.87 0.57
N ARG A 204 -22.30 1.48 -0.63
CA ARG A 204 -22.58 0.15 -1.18
C ARG A 204 -21.90 -0.95 -0.35
N PRO A 205 -22.40 -2.19 -0.37
CA PRO A 205 -21.66 -3.35 0.12
C PRO A 205 -20.28 -3.43 -0.55
N ASP A 206 -19.24 -3.64 0.24
CA ASP A 206 -17.85 -3.82 -0.24
C ASP A 206 -17.66 -5.22 -0.82
N ASN A 207 -18.42 -5.51 -1.89
CA ASN A 207 -18.34 -6.80 -2.57
C ASN A 207 -17.14 -6.81 -3.51
N MET A 208 -16.06 -7.47 -3.09
CA MET A 208 -14.88 -7.67 -3.92
C MET A 208 -15.13 -8.75 -4.98
N PHE A 209 -14.50 -8.62 -6.14
CA PHE A 209 -14.34 -9.71 -7.10
C PHE A 209 -13.15 -10.56 -6.67
N GLU A 210 -13.37 -11.49 -5.74
CA GLU A 210 -12.31 -12.28 -5.12
C GLU A 210 -11.54 -13.15 -6.12
N ASP A 211 -12.20 -13.58 -7.19
CA ASP A 211 -11.61 -14.36 -8.29
C ASP A 211 -10.58 -13.59 -9.13
N LEU A 212 -10.65 -12.25 -9.08
CA LEU A 212 -9.67 -11.39 -9.77
C LEU A 212 -8.44 -11.07 -8.91
N ASN A 213 -8.52 -11.26 -7.59
CA ASN A 213 -7.41 -11.00 -6.68
C ASN A 213 -6.25 -11.96 -6.94
N GLU A 214 -5.02 -11.44 -6.86
CA GLU A 214 -3.81 -12.22 -7.07
C GLU A 214 -2.63 -11.63 -6.31
N LYS A 215 -1.97 -12.44 -5.48
CA LYS A 215 -0.85 -12.07 -4.59
C LYS A 215 -1.18 -10.83 -3.75
N SER A 216 -2.39 -10.82 -3.20
CA SER A 216 -3.04 -9.66 -2.58
C SER A 216 -3.56 -9.91 -1.16
N GLY A 217 -3.32 -11.11 -0.66
CA GLY A 217 -3.80 -11.62 0.63
C GLY A 217 -4.90 -12.67 0.49
N GLU A 218 -5.18 -13.18 -0.71
CA GLU A 218 -6.15 -14.26 -0.90
C GLU A 218 -5.68 -15.56 -0.26
N THR A 219 -6.64 -16.38 0.17
CA THR A 219 -6.33 -17.68 0.80
C THR A 219 -5.81 -18.67 -0.24
N LEU A 220 -4.67 -19.28 0.03
CA LEU A 220 -4.16 -20.38 -0.79
C LEU A 220 -4.98 -21.66 -0.57
N LEU A 221 -5.53 -22.17 -1.67
CA LEU A 221 -6.29 -23.42 -1.69
C LEU A 221 -5.40 -24.57 -2.14
N PHE A 222 -5.37 -25.65 -1.36
CA PHE A 222 -4.76 -26.92 -1.73
C PHE A 222 -5.87 -27.97 -1.89
N LYS A 223 -6.02 -28.49 -3.12
CA LYS A 223 -7.13 -29.40 -3.48
C LYS A 223 -8.50 -28.80 -3.11
N GLY A 224 -8.69 -27.51 -3.38
CA GLY A 224 -9.93 -26.77 -3.10
C GLY A 224 -10.18 -26.41 -1.63
N LYS A 225 -9.26 -26.72 -0.71
CA LYS A 225 -9.41 -26.41 0.73
C LYS A 225 -8.32 -25.45 1.21
N PRO A 226 -8.65 -24.49 2.11
CA PRO A 226 -7.65 -23.64 2.75
C PRO A 226 -6.60 -24.47 3.48
N LYS A 227 -5.32 -24.14 3.28
CA LYS A 227 -4.25 -24.66 4.13
C LYS A 227 -4.17 -23.82 5.40
N ILE A 228 -4.15 -24.47 6.55
CA ILE A 228 -4.08 -23.83 7.87
C ILE A 228 -2.70 -24.08 8.48
N VAL A 229 -2.17 -23.07 9.16
CA VAL A 229 -0.97 -23.18 10.00
C VAL A 229 -1.24 -22.54 11.34
N ASN A 230 -0.64 -23.11 12.39
CA ASN A 230 -0.74 -22.58 13.73
C ASN A 230 0.43 -21.61 13.98
N VAL A 231 0.13 -20.36 14.28
CA VAL A 231 1.12 -19.28 14.41
C VAL A 231 0.78 -18.36 15.56
N SER A 232 1.82 -17.78 16.17
CA SER A 232 1.68 -16.86 17.30
C SER A 232 1.12 -15.51 16.85
N PHE A 233 -0.01 -15.07 17.41
CA PHE A 233 -0.73 -13.86 17.03
C PHE A 233 -1.12 -12.99 18.23
N PRO A 234 -1.22 -11.66 18.06
CA PRO A 234 -1.69 -10.75 19.09
C PRO A 234 -3.09 -11.08 19.60
N HIS A 235 -3.28 -10.99 20.91
CA HIS A 235 -4.59 -10.82 21.50
C HIS A 235 -5.11 -9.41 21.18
N VAL A 236 -6.19 -9.32 20.40
CA VAL A 236 -6.79 -8.03 19.98
C VAL A 236 -7.04 -7.09 21.16
N ARG A 237 -7.39 -7.62 22.34
CA ARG A 237 -7.67 -6.83 23.55
C ARG A 237 -6.44 -6.42 24.39
N LYS A 238 -5.26 -7.00 24.14
CA LYS A 238 -4.04 -6.78 24.95
C LYS A 238 -2.89 -6.13 24.18
N TRP A 239 -3.08 -5.79 22.90
CA TRP A 239 -1.99 -5.22 22.10
C TRP A 239 -1.56 -3.84 22.62
N SER A 240 -2.53 -3.02 23.03
CA SER A 240 -2.33 -1.67 23.58
C SER A 240 -1.91 -1.63 25.05
N THR A 241 -1.93 -2.76 25.78
CA THR A 241 -1.56 -2.78 27.20
C THR A 241 -0.05 -2.82 27.39
N PRO A 242 0.51 -2.20 28.45
CA PRO A 242 1.95 -2.21 28.74
C PRO A 242 2.38 -3.53 29.40
N THR A 243 2.09 -4.66 28.76
CA THR A 243 2.50 -6.01 29.20
C THR A 243 3.68 -6.53 28.37
N ILE A 244 4.38 -7.55 28.87
CA ILE A 244 5.49 -8.22 28.16
C ILE A 244 4.93 -8.85 26.88
N LEU A 245 5.72 -8.83 25.79
CA LEU A 245 5.28 -9.26 24.45
C LEU A 245 4.71 -10.68 24.44
N ASP A 246 5.32 -11.61 25.17
CA ASP A 246 4.88 -13.01 25.24
C ASP A 246 3.47 -13.17 25.82
N GLU A 247 3.09 -12.30 26.78
CA GLU A 247 1.73 -12.31 27.37
C GLU A 247 0.67 -11.73 26.42
N LYS A 248 1.10 -11.09 25.33
CA LYS A 248 0.22 -10.55 24.28
C LYS A 248 -0.03 -11.53 23.15
N LEU A 249 0.73 -12.61 23.07
CA LEU A 249 0.67 -13.52 21.94
C LEU A 249 0.04 -14.85 22.32
N SER A 250 -0.72 -15.44 21.40
CA SER A 250 -1.28 -16.78 21.52
C SER A 250 -1.19 -17.51 20.19
N LEU A 251 -1.05 -18.83 20.26
CA LEU A 251 -1.15 -19.67 19.08
C LEU A 251 -2.57 -19.64 18.51
N GLN A 252 -2.68 -19.30 17.23
CA GLN A 252 -3.94 -19.22 16.51
C GLN A 252 -3.81 -19.90 15.15
N ASP A 253 -4.89 -20.54 14.72
CA ASP A 253 -5.00 -21.12 13.40
C ASP A 253 -5.21 -20.03 12.36
N GLN A 254 -4.31 -19.97 11.39
CA GLN A 254 -4.35 -18.98 10.30
C GLN A 254 -4.37 -19.69 8.96
N LYS A 255 -5.23 -19.22 8.07
CA LYS A 255 -5.22 -19.62 6.67
C LYS A 255 -3.95 -19.07 6.02
N ILE A 256 -3.26 -19.89 5.24
CA ILE A 256 -2.14 -19.41 4.44
C ILE A 256 -2.69 -18.47 3.37
N ILE A 257 -2.07 -17.29 3.25
CA ILE A 257 -2.42 -16.28 2.25
C ILE A 257 -1.26 -16.05 1.28
N ASP A 258 -1.58 -15.68 0.04
CA ASP A 258 -0.59 -15.27 -0.96
C ASP A 258 -0.50 -13.75 -1.02
N CYS A 259 0.66 -13.21 -0.67
CA CYS A 259 1.00 -11.80 -0.83
C CYS A 259 2.17 -11.61 -1.81
N GLY A 260 2.69 -12.68 -2.44
CA GLY A 260 3.85 -12.68 -3.32
C GLY A 260 5.21 -12.59 -2.61
N TYR A 261 5.28 -12.76 -1.30
CA TYR A 261 6.52 -12.55 -0.51
C TYR A 261 7.60 -13.58 -0.82
N SER A 262 7.18 -14.81 -1.10
CA SER A 262 8.04 -15.94 -1.48
C SER A 262 8.74 -15.71 -2.83
N GLN A 263 8.24 -14.78 -3.65
CA GLN A 263 8.88 -14.38 -4.91
C GLN A 263 9.94 -13.30 -4.70
N LEU A 264 9.91 -12.61 -3.55
CA LEU A 264 10.80 -11.50 -3.25
C LEU A 264 12.04 -11.95 -2.49
N ASN A 265 11.88 -12.87 -1.54
CA ASN A 265 12.95 -13.30 -0.66
C ASN A 265 12.69 -14.70 -0.08
N LYS A 266 13.70 -15.23 0.62
CA LYS A 266 13.66 -16.53 1.30
C LYS A 266 13.28 -16.43 2.77
N VAL A 267 12.77 -15.29 3.24
CA VAL A 267 12.37 -15.12 4.65
C VAL A 267 11.13 -15.96 4.94
N LYS A 268 11.12 -16.59 6.11
CA LYS A 268 10.00 -17.44 6.54
C LYS A 268 8.89 -16.58 7.16
N TRP A 269 7.97 -16.09 6.34
CA TRP A 269 6.81 -15.30 6.77
C TRP A 269 5.63 -16.13 7.31
N ALA A 270 5.90 -17.37 7.75
CA ALA A 270 4.95 -18.33 8.28
C ALA A 270 3.71 -18.57 7.37
N TYR A 271 2.58 -17.95 7.71
CA TYR A 271 1.30 -18.08 6.99
C TYR A 271 1.21 -17.20 5.73
N ILE A 272 2.18 -16.31 5.49
CA ILE A 272 2.20 -15.42 4.33
C ILE A 272 3.15 -16.01 3.28
N LYS A 273 2.68 -16.10 2.04
CA LYS A 273 3.46 -16.53 0.88
C LYS A 273 3.71 -15.39 -0.09
#